data_AF-A0AAU6Q8D6-F1
#
_entry.id   AF-A0AAU6Q8D6-F1
#
_cell.length_a   1.000
_cell.length_b   1.000
_cell.length_c   1.000
_cell.angle_alpha   90.00
_cell.angle_beta   90.00
_cell.angle_gamma   90.00
#
_symmetry.space_group_name_H-M   'P 1'
#
loop_
_entity.id
_entity.type
_entity.pdbx_description
1 polymer ?
#
loop_
_entity_poly.entity_id
_entity_poly.type
_entity_poly.pdbx_seq_one_letter_code
_entity_poly.pdbx_strand_id
1 'polypeptide(L)'
;MRQWVGCLYLMGLNLSNRQIAQELGLKENDVQDMTRTLRQGVVERSDTPQLSGTVEIDEVYIVAGHKGQSQLVKKTAELLVDDA
;
A
#
# COMPACT_ATOMS: atom_id res chain seq x y z
N MET A 1 7.47 20.65 -5.46
CA MET A 1 6.18 20.72 -4.74
C MET A 1 5.05 19.99 -5.46
N ARG A 2 4.84 20.16 -6.78
CA ARG A 2 3.74 19.49 -7.52
C ARG A 2 3.78 17.94 -7.45
N GLN A 3 4.97 17.36 -7.43
CA GLN A 3 5.19 15.91 -7.40
C GLN A 3 4.71 15.27 -6.10
N TRP A 4 4.84 15.96 -4.96
CA TRP A 4 4.36 15.47 -3.66
C TRP A 4 2.83 15.39 -3.60
N VAL A 5 2.15 16.38 -4.18
CA VAL A 5 0.68 16.38 -4.29
C VAL A 5 0.21 15.25 -5.23
N GLY A 6 0.89 15.05 -6.35
CA GLY A 6 0.63 13.91 -7.25
C GLY A 6 0.86 12.56 -6.57
N CYS A 7 1.97 12.41 -5.84
CA CYS A 7 2.28 11.20 -5.09
C CYS A 7 1.23 10.91 -4.02
N LEU A 8 0.78 11.94 -3.29
CA LEU A 8 -0.29 11.81 -2.29
C LEU A 8 -1.60 11.36 -2.93
N TYR A 9 -1.97 11.95 -4.06
CA TYR A 9 -3.17 11.58 -4.81
C TYR A 9 -3.12 10.12 -5.29
N LEU A 10 -2.02 9.70 -5.91
CA LEU A 10 -1.84 8.34 -6.41
C LEU A 10 -1.73 7.30 -5.27
N MET A 11 -1.15 7.67 -4.12
CA MET A 11 -1.15 6.84 -2.91
C MET A 11 -2.57 6.65 -2.37
N GLY A 12 -3.42 7.70 -2.41
CA GLY A 12 -4.83 7.62 -2.02
C GLY A 12 -5.65 6.70 -2.93
N LEU A 13 -5.25 6.54 -4.19
CA LEU A 13 -5.79 5.53 -5.12
C LEU A 13 -5.18 4.12 -4.92
N ASN A 14 -4.32 3.95 -3.91
CA ASN A 14 -3.67 2.69 -3.55
C ASN A 14 -2.83 2.05 -4.69
N LEU A 15 -2.19 2.89 -5.51
CA LEU A 15 -1.27 2.44 -6.56
C LEU A 15 0.08 1.98 -5.98
N SER A 16 0.77 1.10 -6.70
CA SER A 16 2.12 0.67 -6.32
C SER A 16 3.13 1.81 -6.46
N ASN A 17 4.14 1.87 -5.58
CA ASN A 17 5.21 2.87 -5.66
C ASN A 17 5.90 2.91 -7.04
N ARG A 18 6.00 1.76 -7.72
CA ARG A 18 6.54 1.67 -9.07
C ARG A 18 5.66 2.37 -10.11
N GLN A 19 4.34 2.16 -10.05
CA GLN A 19 3.41 2.87 -10.93
C GLN A 19 3.43 4.37 -10.64
N ILE A 20 3.45 4.77 -9.37
CA ILE A 20 3.58 6.18 -8.98
C ILE A 20 4.86 6.80 -9.56
N ALA A 21 5.98 6.08 -9.52
CA ALA A 21 7.25 6.51 -10.12
C ALA A 21 7.15 6.67 -11.64
N GLN A 22 6.50 5.72 -12.33
CA GLN A 22 6.28 5.79 -13.77
C GLN A 22 5.39 6.97 -14.16
N GLU A 23 4.26 7.18 -13.48
CA GLU A 23 3.30 8.25 -13.75
C GLU A 23 3.88 9.65 -13.46
N LEU A 24 4.73 9.78 -12.44
CA LEU A 24 5.37 11.04 -12.07
C LEU A 24 6.72 11.28 -12.75
N GLY A 25 7.24 10.29 -13.49
CA GLY A 25 8.57 10.35 -14.11
C GLY A 25 9.72 10.44 -13.09
N LEU A 26 9.56 9.82 -11.92
CA LEU A 26 10.53 9.83 -10.82
C LEU A 26 11.24 8.48 -10.70
N LYS A 27 12.37 8.45 -9.97
CA LYS A 27 13.01 7.18 -9.63
C LYS A 27 12.17 6.45 -8.57
N GLU A 28 12.13 5.13 -8.65
CA GLU A 28 11.39 4.29 -7.70
C GLU A 28 11.85 4.52 -6.24
N ASN A 29 13.15 4.70 -6.02
CA ASN A 29 13.71 4.99 -4.69
C ASN A 29 13.20 6.32 -4.13
N ASP A 30 13.17 7.37 -4.95
CA ASP A 30 12.71 8.69 -4.53
C ASP A 30 11.22 8.63 -4.16
N VAL A 31 10.41 7.92 -4.96
CA VAL A 31 8.99 7.70 -4.64
C VAL A 31 8.84 6.86 -3.39
N GLN A 32 9.65 5.82 -3.19
CA GLN A 32 9.60 5.01 -1.98
C GLN A 32 9.85 5.86 -0.73
N ASP A 33 10.85 6.74 -0.76
CA ASP A 33 11.14 7.66 0.33
C ASP A 33 10.00 8.69 0.54
N MET A 34 9.48 9.27 -0.55
CA MET A 34 8.33 10.18 -0.50
C MET A 34 7.10 9.51 0.14
N THR A 35 6.73 8.32 -0.33
CA THR A 35 5.59 7.57 0.20
C THR A 35 5.83 7.17 1.65
N ARG A 36 7.07 6.85 2.04
CA ARG A 36 7.41 6.55 3.45
C ARG A 36 7.16 7.77 4.34
N THR A 37 7.66 8.94 3.95
CA THR A 37 7.44 10.19 4.70
C THR A 37 5.95 10.54 4.77
N LEU A 38 5.22 10.41 3.66
CA LEU A 38 3.77 10.69 3.63
C LEU A 38 2.99 9.75 4.54
N ARG A 39 3.24 8.43 4.47
CA ARG A 39 2.56 7.45 5.35
C ARG A 39 2.87 7.70 6.82
N GLN A 40 4.14 7.95 7.15
CA GLN A 40 4.54 8.26 8.52
C GLN A 40 3.80 9.50 9.04
N GLY A 41 3.76 10.58 8.23
CA GLY A 41 3.04 11.80 8.60
C GLY A 41 1.53 11.62 8.74
N VAL A 42 0.91 10.69 8.00
CA VAL A 42 -0.50 10.34 8.16
C VAL A 42 -0.72 9.62 9.50
N VAL A 43 0.13 8.65 9.84
CA VAL A 43 0.04 7.91 11.11
C VAL A 43 0.23 8.83 12.30
N GLU A 44 1.25 9.70 12.27
CA GLU A 44 1.55 10.65 13.36
C GLU A 44 0.43 11.68 13.57
N ARG A 45 -0.32 12.01 12.52
CA ARG A 45 -1.46 12.93 12.58
C ARG A 45 -2.79 12.23 12.85
N SER A 46 -2.83 10.91 12.82
CA SER A 46 -4.05 10.16 13.11
C SER A 46 -4.25 10.13 14.61
N ASP A 47 -5.36 10.70 15.09
CA ASP A 47 -5.72 10.62 16.50
C ASP A 47 -6.02 9.17 16.87
N THR A 48 -5.47 8.71 18.01
CA THR A 48 -5.79 7.37 18.53
C THR A 48 -7.25 7.37 18.99
N PRO A 49 -8.14 6.56 18.38
CA PRO A 49 -9.53 6.50 18.80
C PRO A 49 -9.61 5.90 20.21
N GLN A 50 -10.39 6.53 21.09
CA GLN A 50 -10.77 5.91 22.37
C GLN A 50 -11.83 4.85 22.10
N LEU A 51 -11.46 3.58 22.26
CA LEU A 51 -12.39 2.46 22.14
C LEU A 51 -13.32 2.43 23.36
N SER A 52 -14.63 2.34 23.13
CA SER A 52 -15.63 2.15 24.19
C SER A 52 -16.71 1.15 23.75
N GLY A 53 -17.22 0.36 24.70
CA GLY A 53 -18.21 -0.69 24.42
C GLY A 53 -17.58 -2.03 24.00
N THR A 54 -18.37 -2.84 23.27
CA THR A 54 -17.92 -4.13 22.72
C THR A 54 -17.16 -3.90 21.42
N VAL A 55 -15.94 -4.41 21.33
CA VAL A 55 -15.08 -4.30 20.15
C VAL A 55 -15.07 -5.64 19.41
N GLU A 56 -15.42 -5.63 18.14
CA GLU A 56 -15.20 -6.77 17.24
C GLU A 56 -13.82 -6.66 16.58
N ILE A 57 -13.10 -7.77 16.50
CA ILE A 57 -11.78 -7.85 15.87
C ILE A 57 -11.94 -8.71 14.62
N ASP A 58 -11.57 -8.16 13.47
CA ASP A 58 -11.46 -8.91 12.21
C ASP A 58 -9.99 -9.18 11.91
N GLU A 59 -9.66 -10.43 11.55
CA GLU A 59 -8.29 -10.86 11.27
C GLU A 59 -8.06 -10.99 9.77
N VAL A 60 -7.11 -10.22 9.25
CA VAL A 60 -6.67 -10.31 7.85
C VAL A 60 -5.23 -10.80 7.81
N TYR A 61 -5.02 -11.95 7.16
CA TYR A 61 -3.69 -12.52 6.93
C TYR A 61 -3.10 -11.98 5.63
N ILE A 62 -1.97 -11.28 5.72
CA ILE A 62 -1.24 -10.75 4.56
C ILE A 62 0.11 -11.44 4.46
N VAL A 63 0.39 -12.07 3.31
CA VAL A 63 1.71 -12.66 3.04
C VAL A 63 2.69 -11.55 2.69
N ALA A 64 3.57 -11.20 3.62
CA ALA A 64 4.72 -10.37 3.32
C ALA A 64 5.67 -11.16 2.39
N GLY A 65 6.11 -10.54 1.29
CA GLY A 65 6.93 -11.17 0.25
C GLY A 65 8.04 -12.07 0.79
N HIS A 66 8.23 -13.25 0.18
CA HIS A 66 9.20 -14.22 0.65
C HIS A 66 10.61 -13.77 0.25
N LYS A 67 11.44 -13.41 1.24
CA LYS A 67 12.81 -12.90 0.99
C LYS A 67 13.63 -13.96 0.23
N GLY A 68 14.07 -13.61 -0.97
CA GLY A 68 14.84 -14.51 -1.85
C GLY A 68 14.00 -15.51 -2.66
N GLN A 69 12.68 -15.58 -2.43
CA GLN A 69 11.78 -16.52 -3.11
C GLN A 69 10.50 -15.81 -3.60
N SER A 70 10.65 -14.72 -4.34
CA SER A 70 9.53 -13.92 -4.86
C SER A 70 8.54 -14.72 -5.72
N GLN A 71 8.93 -15.90 -6.22
CA GLN A 71 8.06 -16.80 -6.98
C GLN A 71 6.93 -17.40 -6.11
N LEU A 72 7.16 -17.62 -4.82
CA LEU A 72 6.17 -18.20 -3.90
C LEU A 72 5.04 -17.23 -3.54
N VAL A 73 5.21 -15.94 -3.85
CA VAL A 73 4.24 -14.87 -3.53
C VAL A 73 3.61 -14.29 -4.80
N LYS A 74 3.89 -14.88 -5.98
CA LYS A 74 3.21 -14.49 -7.21
C LYS A 74 1.76 -14.95 -7.16
N LYS A 75 0.83 -14.00 -7.31
CA LYS A 75 -0.59 -14.29 -7.48
C LYS A 75 -0.80 -14.84 -8.90
N THR A 76 -1.17 -16.11 -9.02
CA THR A 76 -1.72 -16.66 -10.27
C THR A 76 -3.09 -16.04 -10.48
N ALA A 77 -3.31 -15.39 -11.63
CA ALA A 77 -4.57 -14.69 -11.94
C ALA A 77 -5.69 -15.63 -12.42
N GLU A 78 -5.67 -16.91 -12.05
CA GLU A 78 -6.64 -17.90 -12.53
C GLU A 78 -7.12 -18.79 -11.37
N LEU A 79 -8.40 -19.18 -11.48
CA LEU A 79 -9.26 -19.92 -10.55
C LEU A 79 -10.09 -19.06 -9.61
N LEU A 80 -11.10 -18.39 -10.18
CA LEU A 80 -12.52 -18.77 -9.98
C LEU A 80 -13.32 -18.25 -11.20
N VAL A 81 -13.11 -18.89 -12.35
CA VAL A 81 -14.10 -18.94 -13.43
C VAL A 81 -14.52 -20.40 -13.51
N ASP A 82 -15.80 -20.61 -13.26
CA ASP A 82 -16.66 -21.80 -13.46
C ASP A 82 -16.34 -23.11 -12.70
N ASP A 83 -17.28 -23.56 -11.86
CA ASP A 83 -18.13 -24.72 -12.20
C ASP A 83 -19.19 -25.03 -11.10
N ALA A 84 -20.45 -25.18 -11.56
CA ALA A 84 -21.67 -25.76 -10.94
C ALA A 84 -22.48 -24.96 -9.91
#